data_AF-A0A431HRD7-F1
#
_entry.id   AF-A0A431HRD7-F1
#
_cell.length_a   1.000
_cell.length_b   1.000
_cell.length_c   1.000
_cell.angle_alpha   90.00
_cell.angle_beta   90.00
_cell.angle_gamma   90.00
#
_symmetry.space_group_name_H-M   'P 1'
#
loop_
_entity.id
_entity.type
_entity.pdbx_description
1 polymer ?
#
loop_
_entity_poly.entity_id
_entity_poly.type
_entity_poly.pdbx_seq_one_letter_code
_entity_poly.pdbx_strand_id
1 'polypeptide(L)'
;MASNTILEFKFSVCLKDGCSLLSLSDTTGEYDVNINPYGWFPDTMGSSLQLPYISDVETCIMKLYEPDGTEHILDLFSSYNAFLSLTGTPVNIVSEAFSLDTFVDGWYTINIEISGRTLQGITNDWSTSYSEDFFFTCNAQCKIDNMFSMITDSDLTNTPSPCLQCDSKSNSILQSAIQAQAFLNSAINAACCSKKNMAIKLLNRASFEAAKQGCTSCH
;
A
#
# COMPACT_ATOMS: atom_id res chain seq x y z
N MET A 1 18.21 13.29 -32.11
CA MET A 1 17.16 13.94 -31.30
C MET A 1 16.99 13.04 -30.09
N ALA A 2 17.39 13.49 -28.90
CA ALA A 2 17.07 12.76 -27.68
C ALA A 2 15.55 12.86 -27.49
N SER A 3 14.89 11.73 -27.23
CA SER A 3 13.49 11.71 -26.84
C SER A 3 13.42 12.33 -25.45
N ASN A 4 12.97 13.60 -25.35
CA ASN A 4 12.65 14.22 -24.07
C ASN A 4 11.47 13.44 -23.51
N THR A 5 11.75 12.55 -22.55
CA THR A 5 10.71 11.73 -21.94
C THR A 5 10.29 12.45 -20.67
N ILE A 6 8.99 12.61 -20.46
CA ILE A 6 8.48 13.17 -19.21
C ILE A 6 8.65 12.12 -18.12
N LEU A 7 9.11 12.53 -16.94
CA LEU A 7 9.19 11.66 -15.79
C LEU A 7 7.74 11.38 -15.35
N GLU A 8 7.33 10.14 -15.23
CA GLU A 8 5.98 9.80 -14.79
C GLU A 8 5.98 9.65 -13.27
N PHE A 9 5.18 10.45 -12.54
CA PHE A 9 5.06 10.28 -11.10
C PHE A 9 4.63 8.86 -10.75
N LYS A 10 5.41 8.19 -9.91
CA LYS A 10 5.15 6.85 -9.41
C LYS A 10 5.28 6.85 -7.92
N PHE A 11 4.49 6.02 -7.28
CA PHE A 11 4.57 5.84 -5.86
C PHE A 11 4.40 4.38 -5.49
N SER A 12 4.85 4.03 -4.30
CA SER A 12 4.63 2.72 -3.72
C SER A 12 4.01 2.87 -2.35
N VAL A 13 3.14 1.92 -2.00
CA VAL A 13 2.46 1.89 -0.72
C VAL A 13 2.56 0.51 -0.13
N CYS A 14 2.84 0.43 1.16
CA CYS A 14 2.72 -0.80 1.93
C CYS A 14 2.16 -0.51 3.32
N LEU A 15 1.50 -1.50 3.91
CA LEU A 15 1.08 -1.44 5.30
C LEU A 15 2.18 -2.00 6.21
N LYS A 16 2.34 -1.38 7.39
CA LYS A 16 3.32 -1.75 8.43
C LYS A 16 2.64 -1.79 9.80
N ASP A 17 3.40 -2.20 10.81
CA ASP A 17 3.06 -2.13 12.24
C ASP A 17 1.68 -2.71 12.56
N GLY A 18 1.44 -3.96 12.18
CA GLY A 18 0.14 -4.60 12.44
C GLY A 18 -1.02 -3.95 11.68
N CYS A 19 -0.72 -3.37 10.52
CA CYS A 19 -1.69 -2.74 9.63
C CYS A 19 -2.26 -1.42 10.15
N SER A 20 -1.61 -0.76 11.10
CA SER A 20 -2.00 0.59 11.54
C SER A 20 -1.25 1.71 10.81
N LEU A 21 -0.26 1.38 9.98
CA LEU A 21 0.59 2.37 9.34
C LEU A 21 0.65 2.15 7.83
N LEU A 22 0.37 3.19 7.06
CA LEU A 22 0.51 3.24 5.61
C LEU A 22 1.82 3.96 5.27
N SER A 23 2.78 3.22 4.73
CA SER A 23 4.09 3.74 4.30
C SER A 23 4.04 4.05 2.82
N LEU A 24 3.94 5.34 2.49
CA LEU A 24 3.86 5.89 1.14
C LEU A 24 5.23 6.43 0.72
N SER A 25 5.73 6.07 -0.46
CA SER A 25 7.01 6.55 -0.98
C SER A 25 6.89 6.96 -2.44
N ASP A 26 7.45 8.11 -2.80
CA ASP A 26 7.69 8.46 -4.20
C ASP A 26 8.79 7.56 -4.78
N THR A 27 8.47 6.88 -5.88
CA THR A 27 9.31 5.90 -6.59
C THR A 27 9.55 6.28 -8.04
N THR A 28 9.31 7.54 -8.39
CA THR A 28 9.42 8.04 -9.77
C THR A 28 10.80 7.85 -10.38
N GLY A 29 11.84 7.79 -9.54
CA GLY A 29 13.24 7.68 -9.95
C GLY A 29 13.97 9.02 -9.84
N GLU A 30 15.28 9.01 -10.13
CA GLU A 30 16.10 10.24 -10.02
C GLU A 30 15.72 11.27 -11.10
N TYR A 31 15.56 12.52 -10.68
CA TYR A 31 15.38 13.65 -11.57
C TYR A 31 16.73 14.07 -12.18
N ASP A 32 16.83 14.05 -13.51
CA ASP A 32 17.93 14.67 -14.27
C ASP A 32 17.36 15.73 -15.20
N VAL A 33 17.70 17.00 -14.95
CA VAL A 33 17.26 18.16 -15.74
C VAL A 33 17.66 18.07 -17.21
N ASN A 34 18.73 17.35 -17.55
CA ASN A 34 19.20 17.24 -18.93
C ASN A 34 18.42 16.19 -19.75
N ILE A 35 17.77 15.24 -19.08
CA ILE A 35 17.06 14.11 -19.71
C ILE A 35 15.54 14.27 -19.55
N ASN A 36 15.10 14.68 -18.37
CA ASN A 36 13.70 14.90 -17.99
C ASN A 36 13.53 16.32 -17.43
N PRO A 37 13.80 17.39 -18.22
CA PRO A 37 13.71 18.77 -17.74
C PRO A 37 12.33 19.14 -17.18
N TYR A 38 11.30 18.43 -17.64
CA TYR A 38 9.88 18.60 -17.29
C TYR A 38 9.45 17.89 -16.00
N GLY A 39 10.32 17.11 -15.35
CA GLY A 39 9.97 16.40 -14.12
C GLY A 39 8.70 15.56 -14.29
N TRP A 40 7.80 15.60 -13.29
CA TRP A 40 6.51 14.88 -13.27
C TRP A 40 5.41 15.52 -14.12
N PHE A 41 5.66 16.71 -14.67
CA PHE A 41 4.59 17.56 -15.18
C PHE A 41 4.19 17.19 -16.62
N PRO A 42 2.90 17.29 -16.97
CA PRO A 42 2.44 16.94 -18.32
C PRO A 42 3.02 17.86 -19.40
N ASP A 43 3.28 17.29 -20.59
CA ASP A 43 3.85 17.96 -21.79
C ASP A 43 2.97 19.10 -22.34
N THR A 44 1.79 19.29 -21.77
CA THR A 44 0.78 20.22 -22.26
C THR A 44 1.09 21.67 -21.91
N MET A 45 2.12 21.93 -21.10
CA MET A 45 2.71 23.25 -20.91
C MET A 45 3.51 23.60 -22.17
N GLY A 46 2.86 24.24 -23.14
CA GLY A 46 3.41 24.53 -24.47
C GLY A 46 4.84 25.09 -24.45
N SER A 47 5.56 24.87 -25.56
CA SER A 47 7.02 25.03 -25.76
C SER A 47 7.67 26.40 -25.46
N SER A 48 6.94 27.36 -24.87
CA SER A 48 7.43 28.66 -24.44
C SER A 48 7.11 29.00 -22.97
N LEU A 49 6.54 28.07 -22.21
CA LEU A 49 6.21 28.27 -20.79
C LEU A 49 7.26 27.61 -19.90
N GLN A 50 7.74 28.38 -18.93
CA GLN A 50 8.59 27.90 -17.85
C GLN A 50 7.90 26.73 -17.14
N LEU A 51 8.67 25.67 -16.90
CA LEU A 51 8.19 24.42 -16.36
C LEU A 51 8.02 24.54 -14.84
N PRO A 52 6.98 23.94 -14.24
CA PRO A 52 6.83 23.97 -12.80
C PRO A 52 8.05 23.32 -12.14
N TYR A 53 8.62 23.98 -11.15
CA TYR A 53 9.55 23.37 -10.21
C TYR A 53 8.76 22.74 -9.05
N ILE A 54 9.39 21.87 -8.26
CA ILE A 54 8.73 21.34 -7.06
C ILE A 54 8.34 22.44 -6.05
N SER A 55 9.05 23.57 -6.08
CA SER A 55 8.71 24.78 -5.32
C SER A 55 7.43 25.47 -5.78
N ASP A 56 6.93 25.13 -6.97
CA ASP A 56 5.70 25.67 -7.55
C ASP A 56 4.48 24.82 -7.18
N VAL A 57 4.66 23.69 -6.46
CA VAL A 57 3.57 22.89 -5.89
C VAL A 57 2.94 23.63 -4.72
N GLU A 58 1.63 23.84 -4.78
CA GLU A 58 0.87 24.49 -3.72
C GLU A 58 0.05 23.50 -2.90
N THR A 59 -0.45 22.42 -3.52
CA THR A 59 -1.21 21.38 -2.83
C THR A 59 -0.86 19.97 -3.32
N CYS A 60 -0.98 18.99 -2.42
CA CYS A 60 -0.83 17.58 -2.71
C CYS A 60 -1.85 16.80 -1.88
N ILE A 61 -2.93 16.37 -2.53
CA ILE A 61 -4.06 15.71 -1.88
C ILE A 61 -4.05 14.23 -2.23
N MET A 62 -4.07 13.37 -1.22
CA MET A 62 -4.32 11.96 -1.38
C MET A 62 -5.78 11.64 -1.10
N LYS A 63 -6.40 10.90 -2.02
CA LYS A 63 -7.69 10.24 -1.83
C LYS A 63 -7.46 8.74 -1.73
N LEU A 64 -7.79 8.18 -0.57
CA LEU A 64 -7.71 6.75 -0.28
C LEU A 64 -9.13 6.18 -0.35
N TYR A 65 -9.36 5.25 -1.28
CA TYR A 65 -10.59 4.49 -1.38
C TYR A 65 -10.40 3.11 -0.76
N GLU A 66 -11.13 2.83 0.30
CA GLU A 66 -11.13 1.54 0.99
C GLU A 66 -11.81 0.43 0.16
N PRO A 67 -11.64 -0.85 0.53
CA PRO A 67 -12.26 -1.97 -0.18
C PRO A 67 -13.79 -1.93 -0.24
N ASP A 68 -14.43 -1.25 0.72
CA ASP A 68 -15.88 -1.04 0.74
C ASP A 68 -16.34 0.19 -0.08
N GLY A 69 -15.40 0.97 -0.60
CA GLY A 69 -15.63 2.19 -1.37
C GLY A 69 -15.63 3.48 -0.54
N THR A 70 -15.40 3.41 0.77
CA THR A 70 -15.27 4.59 1.63
C THR A 70 -14.08 5.43 1.18
N GLU A 71 -14.31 6.73 0.98
CA GLU A 71 -13.27 7.69 0.59
C GLU A 71 -12.73 8.43 1.81
N HIS A 72 -11.41 8.53 1.89
CA HIS A 72 -10.72 9.40 2.82
C HIS A 72 -9.82 10.38 2.08
N ILE A 73 -9.78 11.62 2.55
CA ILE A 73 -9.01 12.71 1.93
C ILE A 73 -7.97 13.20 2.92
N LEU A 74 -6.71 13.25 2.49
CA LEU A 74 -5.59 13.70 3.28
C LEU A 74 -4.73 14.69 2.49
N ASP A 75 -4.42 15.84 3.08
CA ASP A 75 -3.46 16.77 2.52
C ASP A 75 -2.04 16.35 2.90
N LEU A 76 -1.34 15.74 1.94
CA LEU A 76 0.05 15.29 2.08
C LEU A 76 1.01 16.47 2.15
N PHE A 77 0.67 17.63 1.60
CA PHE A 77 1.55 18.79 1.64
C PHE A 77 1.59 19.36 3.06
N SER A 78 0.44 19.75 3.61
CA SER A 78 0.40 20.35 4.95
C SER A 78 0.78 19.38 6.07
N SER A 79 0.42 18.10 5.93
CA SER A 79 0.61 17.10 6.99
C SER A 79 1.92 16.32 6.85
N TYR A 80 2.48 16.24 5.64
CA TYR A 80 3.60 15.35 5.32
C TYR A 80 4.55 15.93 4.25
N ASN A 81 4.95 17.20 4.41
CA ASN A 81 5.85 17.97 3.53
C ASN A 81 7.06 17.18 2.95
N ALA A 82 7.57 16.19 3.69
CA ALA A 82 8.68 15.35 3.26
C ALA A 82 8.40 14.53 1.99
N PHE A 83 7.13 14.15 1.74
CA PHE A 83 6.74 13.21 0.69
C PHE A 83 7.17 13.66 -0.71
N LEU A 84 6.94 14.93 -1.04
CA LEU A 84 7.34 15.48 -2.34
C LEU A 84 8.81 15.87 -2.35
N SER A 85 9.38 16.26 -1.21
CA SER A 85 10.74 16.83 -1.16
C SER A 85 11.87 15.80 -1.24
N LEU A 86 11.61 14.51 -1.01
CA LEU A 86 12.64 13.46 -0.88
C LEU A 86 12.20 12.17 -1.56
N THR A 87 12.43 12.06 -2.88
CA THR A 87 12.24 10.81 -3.62
C THR A 87 12.94 9.64 -2.90
N GLY A 88 12.23 8.52 -2.78
CA GLY A 88 12.73 7.32 -2.10
C GLY A 88 12.66 7.32 -0.56
N THR A 89 12.28 8.43 0.08
CA THR A 89 12.06 8.45 1.53
C THR A 89 10.59 8.14 1.85
N PRO A 90 10.29 7.03 2.53
CA PRO A 90 8.92 6.71 2.91
C PRO A 90 8.39 7.71 3.95
N VAL A 91 7.16 8.16 3.73
CA VAL A 91 6.34 8.83 4.72
C VAL A 91 5.38 7.81 5.32
N ASN A 92 5.35 7.78 6.64
CA ASN A 92 4.48 6.91 7.41
C ASN A 92 3.23 7.68 7.86
N ILE A 93 2.06 7.21 7.44
CA ILE A 93 0.76 7.78 7.75
C ILE A 93 0.01 6.80 8.64
N VAL A 94 -0.31 7.23 9.86
CA VAL A 94 -1.05 6.40 10.82
C VAL A 94 -2.54 6.31 10.45
N SER A 95 -3.21 5.19 10.74
CA SER A 95 -4.61 4.93 10.39
C SER A 95 -5.57 5.98 10.96
N GLU A 96 -5.25 6.56 12.10
CA GLU A 96 -6.06 7.61 12.73
C GLU A 96 -6.12 8.89 11.88
N ALA A 97 -5.16 9.12 10.98
CA ALA A 97 -5.22 10.21 10.01
C ALA A 97 -6.42 10.06 9.05
N PHE A 98 -6.97 8.85 8.93
CA PHE A 98 -8.17 8.52 8.18
C PHE A 98 -9.37 8.22 9.10
N SER A 99 -9.28 8.49 10.40
CA SER A 99 -10.28 8.09 11.40
C SER A 99 -10.55 6.57 11.42
N LEU A 100 -9.52 5.78 11.14
CA LEU A 100 -9.56 4.31 11.18
C LEU A 100 -8.78 3.80 12.40
N ASP A 101 -9.25 2.70 12.99
CA ASP A 101 -8.47 2.00 14.02
C ASP A 101 -7.27 1.28 13.38
N THR A 102 -7.51 0.51 12.32
CA THR A 102 -6.49 -0.14 11.49
C THR A 102 -6.95 -0.19 10.04
N PHE A 103 -6.01 -0.36 9.10
CA PHE A 103 -6.34 -0.62 7.71
C PHE A 103 -6.84 -2.06 7.55
N VAL A 104 -8.01 -2.22 6.91
CA VAL A 104 -8.57 -3.53 6.60
C VAL A 104 -7.85 -4.17 5.42
N ASP A 105 -8.01 -5.48 5.28
CA ASP A 105 -7.50 -6.23 4.13
C ASP A 105 -8.38 -6.04 2.90
N GLY A 106 -7.77 -5.94 1.71
CA GLY A 106 -8.50 -5.87 0.46
C GLY A 106 -7.85 -5.00 -0.60
N TRP A 107 -8.68 -4.55 -1.54
CA TRP A 107 -8.25 -3.78 -2.70
C TRP A 107 -8.56 -2.30 -2.48
N TYR A 108 -7.51 -1.50 -2.42
CA TYR A 108 -7.56 -0.06 -2.26
C TYR A 108 -7.28 0.61 -3.60
N THR A 109 -7.84 1.80 -3.78
CA THR A 109 -7.42 2.72 -4.83
C THR A 109 -6.88 3.98 -4.17
N ILE A 110 -5.69 4.41 -4.57
CA ILE A 110 -5.07 5.63 -4.06
C ILE A 110 -4.91 6.58 -5.24
N ASN A 111 -5.50 7.77 -5.13
CA ASN A 111 -5.35 8.86 -6.08
C ASN A 111 -4.57 10.01 -5.42
N ILE A 112 -3.46 10.42 -6.01
CA ILE A 112 -2.67 11.58 -5.58
C ILE A 112 -2.88 12.70 -6.61
N GLU A 113 -3.49 13.78 -6.14
CA GLU A 113 -3.74 15.01 -6.89
C GLU A 113 -2.73 16.06 -6.49
N ILE A 114 -1.96 16.57 -7.45
CA ILE A 114 -0.93 17.58 -7.23
C ILE A 114 -1.34 18.81 -8.03
N SER A 115 -1.34 19.98 -7.38
CA SER A 115 -1.61 21.24 -8.07
C SER A 115 -0.68 22.36 -7.61
N GLY A 116 -0.53 23.37 -8.45
CA GLY A 116 0.38 24.47 -8.19
C GLY A 116 0.27 25.60 -9.20
N ARG A 117 1.22 26.53 -9.11
CA ARG A 117 1.26 27.75 -9.93
C ARG A 117 2.69 28.10 -10.30
N THR A 118 2.94 28.34 -11.59
CA THR A 118 4.28 28.73 -12.06
C THR A 118 4.61 30.19 -11.73
N LEU A 119 5.74 30.41 -11.05
CA LEU A 119 6.22 31.74 -10.70
C LEU A 119 7.06 32.34 -11.83
N GLN A 120 6.41 32.92 -12.85
CA GLN A 120 6.96 34.04 -13.64
C GLN A 120 5.94 34.64 -14.62
N GLY A 121 5.09 35.53 -14.11
CA GLY A 121 4.34 36.50 -14.93
C GLY A 121 3.18 35.96 -15.79
N ILE A 122 2.95 34.65 -15.82
CA ILE A 122 1.81 34.01 -16.48
C ILE A 122 1.20 33.04 -15.46
N THR A 123 0.10 33.45 -14.82
CA THR A 123 -0.64 32.66 -13.82
C THR A 123 -1.42 31.53 -14.50
N ASN A 124 -0.75 30.45 -14.86
CA ASN A 124 -1.42 29.22 -15.24
C ASN A 124 -1.41 28.29 -14.02
N ASP A 125 -2.56 28.19 -13.37
CA ASP A 125 -2.80 27.13 -12.39
C ASP A 125 -2.75 25.79 -13.13
N TRP A 126 -2.09 24.80 -12.54
CA TRP A 126 -1.99 23.45 -13.10
C TRP A 126 -2.37 22.39 -12.09
N SER A 127 -2.88 21.28 -12.58
CA SER A 127 -3.23 20.11 -11.77
C SER A 127 -2.96 18.82 -12.54
N THR A 128 -2.46 17.82 -11.84
CA THR A 128 -2.29 16.45 -12.35
C THR A 128 -2.77 15.46 -11.29
N SER A 129 -3.15 14.25 -11.71
CA SER A 129 -3.67 13.20 -10.84
C SER A 129 -3.09 11.85 -11.23
N TYR A 130 -2.65 11.08 -10.24
CA TYR A 130 -2.11 9.74 -10.43
C TYR A 130 -2.88 8.75 -9.57
N SER A 131 -3.44 7.72 -10.20
CA SER A 131 -4.25 6.71 -9.52
C SER A 131 -3.62 5.35 -9.67
N GLU A 132 -3.42 4.67 -8.54
CA GLU A 132 -2.92 3.30 -8.50
C GLU A 132 -3.76 2.44 -7.55
N ASP A 133 -3.81 1.16 -7.89
CA ASP A 133 -4.56 0.13 -7.17
C ASP A 133 -3.60 -0.72 -6.34
N PHE A 134 -3.92 -0.91 -5.06
CA PHE A 134 -3.11 -1.68 -4.12
C PHE A 134 -3.93 -2.82 -3.50
N PHE A 135 -3.29 -3.98 -3.37
CA PHE A 135 -3.90 -5.13 -2.71
C PHE A 135 -3.20 -5.43 -1.40
N PHE A 136 -3.84 -5.07 -0.28
CA PHE A 136 -3.31 -5.26 1.06
C PHE A 136 -3.85 -6.53 1.70
N THR A 137 -2.96 -7.25 2.37
CA THR A 137 -3.20 -8.59 2.94
C THR A 137 -2.63 -8.73 4.35
N CYS A 138 -2.36 -7.59 4.98
CA CYS A 138 -1.58 -7.50 6.21
C CYS A 138 -2.25 -8.24 7.38
N ASN A 139 -3.57 -8.10 7.56
CA ASN A 139 -4.29 -8.76 8.65
C ASN A 139 -4.38 -10.27 8.43
N ALA A 140 -4.61 -10.73 7.21
CA ALA A 140 -4.68 -12.14 6.86
C ALA A 140 -3.33 -12.82 7.08
N GLN A 141 -2.22 -12.19 6.66
CA GLN A 141 -0.88 -12.72 6.90
C GLN A 141 -0.60 -12.83 8.40
N CYS A 142 -0.84 -11.76 9.16
CA CYS A 142 -0.56 -11.79 10.60
C CYS A 142 -1.45 -12.81 11.34
N LYS A 143 -2.72 -13.00 10.95
CA LYS A 143 -3.57 -14.08 11.49
C LYS A 143 -3.01 -15.47 11.20
N ILE A 144 -2.44 -15.68 10.01
CA ILE A 144 -1.80 -16.95 9.64
C ILE A 144 -0.52 -17.17 10.44
N ASP A 145 0.29 -16.12 10.64
CA ASP A 145 1.50 -16.18 11.46
C ASP A 145 1.16 -16.55 12.91
N ASN A 146 0.07 -15.99 13.46
CA ASN A 146 -0.46 -16.38 14.78
C ASN A 146 -0.89 -17.85 14.84
N MET A 147 -1.48 -18.39 13.77
CA MET A 147 -1.80 -19.83 13.73
C MET A 147 -0.53 -20.68 13.76
N PHE A 148 0.54 -20.25 13.09
CA PHE A 148 1.82 -20.96 13.13
C PHE A 148 2.50 -20.85 14.50
N SER A 149 2.41 -19.71 15.19
CA SER A 149 2.98 -19.55 16.53
C SER A 149 2.25 -20.38 17.60
N MET A 150 0.92 -20.52 17.47
CA MET A 150 0.12 -21.39 18.36
C MET A 150 0.56 -22.85 18.33
N ILE A 151 1.14 -23.32 17.22
CA ILE A 151 1.69 -24.68 17.09
C ILE A 151 3.04 -24.78 17.83
N THR A 152 3.87 -23.74 17.76
CA THR A 152 5.20 -23.74 18.38
C THR A 152 5.15 -23.53 19.90
N ASP A 153 4.17 -22.79 20.41
CA ASP A 153 4.02 -22.54 21.85
C ASP A 153 3.36 -23.71 22.59
N SER A 154 2.51 -24.51 21.93
CA SER A 154 1.97 -25.75 22.52
C SER A 154 3.05 -26.82 22.75
N ASP A 155 4.20 -26.70 22.09
CA ASP A 155 5.32 -27.65 22.15
C ASP A 155 6.38 -27.30 23.22
N LEU A 156 6.29 -26.11 23.85
CA LEU A 156 7.32 -25.62 24.78
C LEU A 156 7.11 -26.00 26.26
N THR A 157 6.02 -26.70 26.61
CA THR A 157 5.83 -27.23 27.97
C THR A 157 6.30 -28.69 28.10
N ASN A 158 7.62 -28.86 28.18
CA ASN A 158 8.35 -29.96 28.84
C ASN A 158 7.87 -31.42 28.68
N THR A 159 8.10 -32.06 27.52
CA THR A 159 8.55 -33.47 27.45
C THR A 159 9.04 -33.82 26.03
N PRO A 160 10.18 -34.52 25.86
CA PRO A 160 10.70 -34.85 24.53
C PRO A 160 10.04 -36.12 23.98
N SER A 161 9.51 -36.09 22.75
CA SER A 161 9.10 -37.31 22.02
C SER A 161 9.57 -37.30 20.56
N PRO A 162 10.09 -38.42 20.01
CA PRO A 162 10.88 -38.44 18.77
C PRO A 162 10.05 -38.42 17.46
N CYS A 163 8.73 -38.33 17.56
CA CYS A 163 7.82 -37.95 16.48
C CYS A 163 6.71 -37.15 17.16
N LEU A 164 6.53 -35.88 16.81
CA LEU A 164 5.42 -35.04 17.25
C LEU A 164 4.10 -35.80 17.06
N GLN A 165 3.58 -36.39 18.13
CA GLN A 165 2.27 -37.02 18.08
C GLN A 165 1.22 -35.92 18.20
N CYS A 166 0.78 -35.44 17.04
CA CYS A 166 -0.63 -35.29 16.68
C CYS A 166 -1.63 -35.17 17.85
N ASP A 167 -1.57 -34.12 18.69
CA ASP A 167 -2.82 -33.72 19.33
C ASP A 167 -3.75 -33.25 18.19
N SER A 168 -4.98 -33.72 18.18
CA SER A 168 -5.89 -33.46 17.06
C SER A 168 -6.11 -31.96 16.83
N LYS A 169 -5.87 -31.16 17.88
CA LYS A 169 -5.97 -29.71 17.88
C LYS A 169 -4.83 -29.05 17.10
N SER A 170 -3.56 -29.29 17.42
CA SER A 170 -2.41 -28.68 16.71
C SER A 170 -2.32 -29.17 15.28
N ASN A 171 -2.67 -30.44 15.01
CA ASN A 171 -2.79 -30.90 13.63
C ASN A 171 -3.91 -30.17 12.88
N SER A 172 -5.07 -29.90 13.52
CA SER A 172 -6.14 -29.14 12.88
C SER A 172 -5.75 -27.68 12.61
N ILE A 173 -5.03 -27.04 13.55
CA ILE A 173 -4.51 -25.68 13.40
C ILE A 173 -3.49 -25.63 12.26
N LEU A 174 -2.55 -26.59 12.20
CA LEU A 174 -1.55 -26.69 11.14
C LEU A 174 -2.19 -26.84 9.75
N GLN A 175 -3.19 -27.72 9.61
CA GLN A 175 -3.90 -27.89 8.34
C GLN A 175 -4.63 -26.61 7.92
N SER A 176 -5.31 -25.93 8.86
CA SER A 176 -5.94 -24.65 8.59
C SER A 176 -4.91 -23.57 8.22
N ALA A 177 -3.74 -23.53 8.86
CA ALA A 177 -2.69 -22.55 8.58
C ALA A 177 -2.10 -22.75 7.17
N ILE A 178 -1.80 -23.99 6.80
CA ILE A 178 -1.34 -24.34 5.45
C ILE A 178 -2.39 -23.97 4.40
N GLN A 179 -3.66 -24.27 4.67
CA GLN A 179 -4.75 -23.95 3.74
C GLN A 179 -4.96 -22.43 3.61
N ALA A 180 -4.92 -21.70 4.72
CA ALA A 180 -5.01 -20.25 4.75
C ALA A 180 -3.87 -19.61 3.95
N GLN A 181 -2.63 -20.05 4.17
CA GLN A 181 -1.46 -19.56 3.43
C GLN A 181 -1.56 -19.87 1.92
N ALA A 182 -2.04 -21.05 1.55
CA ALA A 182 -2.25 -21.40 0.14
C ALA A 182 -3.29 -20.48 -0.53
N PHE A 183 -4.39 -20.17 0.16
CA PHE A 183 -5.37 -19.19 -0.33
C PHE A 183 -4.79 -17.78 -0.40
N LEU A 184 -4.00 -17.35 0.59
CA LEU A 184 -3.38 -16.04 0.62
C LEU A 184 -2.40 -15.86 -0.55
N ASN A 185 -1.50 -16.81 -0.75
CA ASN A 185 -0.56 -16.79 -1.89
C ASN A 185 -1.31 -16.78 -3.23
N SER A 186 -2.41 -17.53 -3.33
CA SER A 186 -3.26 -17.52 -4.52
C SER A 186 -3.96 -16.16 -4.72
N ALA A 187 -4.36 -15.49 -3.64
CA ALA A 187 -4.95 -14.16 -3.69
C ALA A 187 -3.94 -13.12 -4.20
N ILE A 188 -2.72 -13.13 -3.65
CA ILE A 188 -1.60 -12.26 -4.07
C ILE A 188 -1.30 -12.49 -5.56
N ASN A 189 -1.16 -13.74 -6.00
CA ASN A 189 -0.93 -14.06 -7.41
C ASN A 189 -2.08 -13.57 -8.31
N ALA A 190 -3.34 -13.73 -7.88
CA ALA A 190 -4.49 -13.21 -8.62
C ALA A 190 -4.46 -11.67 -8.70
N ALA A 191 -4.05 -10.99 -7.64
CA ALA A 191 -3.89 -9.54 -7.60
C ALA A 191 -2.77 -9.04 -8.53
N CYS A 192 -1.61 -9.71 -8.55
CA CYS A 192 -0.53 -9.43 -9.51
C CYS A 192 -0.97 -9.58 -10.98
N CYS A 193 -1.98 -10.41 -11.24
CA CYS A 193 -2.60 -10.56 -12.56
C CYS A 193 -3.84 -9.68 -12.77
N SER A 194 -4.07 -8.68 -11.90
CA SER A 194 -5.21 -7.75 -11.94
C SER A 194 -6.59 -8.42 -11.89
N LYS A 195 -6.69 -9.64 -11.33
CA LYS A 195 -7.94 -10.37 -11.18
C LYS A 195 -8.63 -10.02 -9.86
N LYS A 196 -9.05 -8.76 -9.71
CA LYS A 196 -9.60 -8.17 -8.46
C LYS A 196 -10.64 -9.07 -7.75
N ASN A 197 -11.69 -9.49 -8.45
CA ASN A 197 -12.74 -10.33 -7.85
C ASN A 197 -12.23 -11.70 -7.35
N MET A 198 -11.27 -12.29 -8.06
CA MET A 198 -10.67 -13.56 -7.67
C MET A 198 -9.76 -13.39 -6.46
N ALA A 199 -8.94 -12.33 -6.44
CA ALA A 199 -8.06 -11.99 -5.33
C ALA A 199 -8.86 -11.79 -4.04
N ILE A 200 -9.91 -10.98 -4.08
CA ILE A 200 -10.80 -10.72 -2.93
C ILE A 200 -11.45 -12.02 -2.44
N LYS A 201 -11.97 -12.85 -3.34
CA LYS A 201 -12.60 -14.13 -2.97
C LYS A 201 -11.61 -15.08 -2.28
N LEU A 202 -10.36 -15.12 -2.73
CA LEU A 202 -9.31 -15.96 -2.15
C LEU A 202 -8.83 -15.41 -0.79
N LEU A 203 -8.68 -14.09 -0.66
CA LEU A 203 -8.34 -13.44 0.60
C LEU A 203 -9.41 -13.67 1.68
N ASN A 204 -10.69 -13.58 1.31
CA ASN A 204 -11.79 -13.92 2.21
C ASN A 204 -11.76 -15.39 2.65
N ARG A 205 -11.32 -16.30 1.77
CA ARG A 205 -11.13 -17.72 2.13
C ARG A 205 -9.95 -17.91 3.08
N ALA A 206 -8.83 -17.23 2.86
CA ALA A 206 -7.70 -17.26 3.78
C ALA A 206 -8.10 -16.78 5.18
N SER A 207 -8.78 -15.62 5.24
CA SER A 207 -9.30 -15.06 6.50
C SER A 207 -10.32 -15.97 7.19
N PHE A 208 -11.17 -16.67 6.42
CA PHE A 208 -12.13 -17.62 6.96
C PHE A 208 -11.44 -18.83 7.63
N GLU A 209 -10.40 -19.38 7.02
CA GLU A 209 -9.64 -20.49 7.63
C GLU A 209 -8.96 -20.08 8.94
N ALA A 210 -8.45 -18.86 9.02
CA ALA A 210 -7.90 -18.33 10.28
C ALA A 210 -8.98 -18.10 11.35
N ALA A 211 -10.14 -17.55 10.97
CA ALA A 211 -11.24 -17.31 11.89
C ALA A 211 -11.80 -18.61 12.51
N LYS A 212 -11.79 -19.74 11.78
CA LYS A 212 -12.18 -21.05 12.34
C LYS A 212 -11.37 -21.46 13.56
N GLN A 213 -10.11 -21.03 13.64
CA GLN A 213 -9.20 -21.35 14.73
C GLN A 213 -9.20 -20.27 15.84
N GLY A 214 -10.13 -19.31 15.78
CA GLY A 214 -10.23 -18.22 16.76
C GLY A 214 -9.23 -17.09 16.54
N CYS A 215 -8.45 -17.11 15.44
CA CYS A 215 -7.53 -16.03 15.06
C CYS A 215 -8.30 -14.90 14.37
N THR A 216 -9.03 -14.10 15.15
CA THR A 216 -9.89 -13.02 14.63
C THR A 216 -9.20 -11.66 14.59
N SER A 217 -8.15 -11.44 15.38
CA SER A 217 -7.37 -10.19 15.46
C SER A 217 -5.87 -10.40 15.24
N CYS A 218 -5.21 -9.30 14.90
CA CYS A 218 -3.74 -9.16 14.85
C CYS A 218 -3.14 -8.58 16.14
N HIS A 219 -3.98 -8.40 17.16
CA HIS A 219 -3.62 -8.00 18.51
C HIS A 219 -3.79 -9.19 19.46
#